data_AF-A0A7C0VLJ2-F1
#
_entry.id   AF-A0A7C0VLJ2-F1
#
_cell.length_a   1.000
_cell.length_b   1.000
_cell.length_c   1.000
_cell.angle_alpha   90.00
_cell.angle_beta   90.00
_cell.angle_gamma   90.00
#
_symmetry.space_group_name_H-M   'P 1'
#
loop_
_entity.id
_entity.type
_entity.pdbx_description
1 polymer ?
#
loop_
_entity_poly.entity_id
_entity_poly.type
_entity_poly.pdbx_seq_one_letter_code
_entity_poly.pdbx_strand_id
1 'polypeptide(L)'
;MKANRRFRIVGITLLVLGILAIGAGSILLPGLIVFGVFCLIGSYFLLGIVEVEERYCLVIQRFGKFNRVAQPGLRIVFPIIEKVKVKLFTALQPYDLRTTEKEPLTEIDFKDGSARLTKPVTVYFTIRDPFRAVYTVRNYADWINDNIFPLVTRYLGLLRIREAHDEGLGKGNLFVLIKDAEQYFKKKQREIQEALLALEQEIKNKPRLRHRYSGELNLYKTELRRIDDVLSTLSALKRDSDQVLEKAKEHGLEITEVLLVDYDLPEQIKRAREKPLIAMREREAAEEEARKEAILRIAPIEQTTGAFVDLGWPEREARERAFELDMSESLAEKGALSAGWPFVVREAASIAEKVLGRKKEEPIFEIIEGILNVLKKEKGGEKE
;
A
#
# COMPACT_ATOMS: atom_id res chain seq x y z
N MET A 1 30.28 2.14 29.00
CA MET A 1 30.46 1.07 30.01
C MET A 1 30.04 1.62 31.37
N LYS A 2 28.78 1.44 31.80
CA LYS A 2 28.37 1.79 33.16
C LYS A 2 28.78 0.65 34.09
N ALA A 3 30.10 0.46 34.28
CA ALA A 3 30.54 -0.25 35.47
C ALA A 3 30.08 0.60 36.66
N ASN A 4 29.38 -0.01 37.60
CA ASN A 4 28.77 0.73 38.71
C ASN A 4 29.87 1.54 39.40
N ARG A 5 29.85 2.88 39.23
CA ARG A 5 30.97 3.76 39.60
C ARG A 5 31.34 3.57 41.07
N ARG A 6 30.34 3.22 41.88
CA ARG A 6 30.44 2.85 43.30
C ARG A 6 31.33 1.62 43.55
N PHE A 7 31.12 0.50 42.85
CA PHE A 7 31.94 -0.71 43.04
C PHE A 7 33.38 -0.53 42.56
N ARG A 8 33.61 0.23 41.46
CA ARG A 8 34.98 0.55 41.04
C ARG A 8 35.69 1.48 42.02
N ILE A 9 35.02 2.49 42.56
CA ILE A 9 35.62 3.38 43.57
C ILE A 9 35.97 2.57 44.83
N VAL A 10 35.05 1.76 45.35
CA VAL A 10 35.28 0.92 46.53
C VAL A 10 36.36 -0.14 46.28
N GLY A 11 36.41 -0.70 45.07
CA GLY A 11 37.47 -1.62 44.67
C GLY A 11 38.85 -0.95 44.63
N ILE A 12 38.96 0.26 44.06
CA ILE A 12 40.22 1.03 44.01
C ILE A 12 40.67 1.43 45.42
N THR A 13 39.75 1.87 46.29
CA THR A 13 40.10 2.26 47.66
C THR A 13 40.60 1.06 48.48
N LEU A 14 39.96 -0.11 48.36
CA LEU A 14 40.44 -1.36 48.96
C LEU A 14 41.81 -1.80 48.42
N LEU A 15 42.08 -1.55 47.13
CA LEU A 15 43.38 -1.85 46.52
C LEU A 15 44.48 -1.04 47.18
N VAL A 16 44.29 0.29 47.26
CA VAL A 16 45.26 1.22 47.85
C VAL A 16 45.48 0.90 49.34
N LEU A 17 44.41 0.61 50.07
CA LEU A 17 44.47 0.27 51.49
C LEU A 17 45.18 -1.07 51.72
N GLY A 18 44.97 -2.06 50.85
CA GLY A 18 45.68 -3.33 50.88
C GLY A 18 47.18 -3.19 50.64
N ILE A 19 47.59 -2.39 49.65
CA ILE A 19 49.03 -2.12 49.37
C ILE A 19 49.70 -1.42 50.56
N LEU A 20 49.04 -0.42 51.14
CA LEU A 20 49.55 0.31 52.31
C LEU A 20 49.69 -0.60 53.55
N ALA A 21 48.70 -1.47 53.80
CA ALA A 21 48.74 -2.41 54.92
C ALA A 21 49.89 -3.43 54.80
N ILE A 22 50.19 -3.90 53.58
CA ILE A 22 51.33 -4.81 53.34
C ILE A 22 52.66 -4.08 53.58
N GLY A 23 52.81 -2.84 53.09
CA GLY A 23 54.03 -2.05 53.27
C GLY A 23 54.32 -1.65 54.72
N ALA A 24 53.28 -1.42 55.53
CA ALA A 24 53.42 -1.16 56.97
C ALA A 24 53.62 -2.46 57.78
N GLY A 25 52.97 -3.55 57.37
CA GLY A 25 53.03 -4.86 58.03
C GLY A 25 54.41 -5.51 58.00
N SER A 26 55.24 -5.23 56.97
CA SER A 26 56.62 -5.70 56.91
C SER A 26 57.53 -5.14 58.01
N ILE A 27 57.10 -4.08 58.71
CA ILE A 27 57.90 -3.38 59.73
C ILE A 27 57.42 -3.68 61.16
N LEU A 28 56.11 -3.88 61.37
CA LEU A 28 55.51 -3.81 62.72
C LEU A 28 54.77 -5.07 63.19
N LEU A 29 53.88 -5.68 62.38
CA LEU A 29 52.97 -6.75 62.84
C LEU A 29 52.58 -7.69 61.68
N PRO A 30 52.79 -9.03 61.80
CA PRO A 30 52.44 -9.99 60.74
C PRO A 30 50.93 -10.05 60.42
N GLY A 31 50.05 -9.65 61.36
CA GLY A 31 48.60 -9.60 61.14
C GLY A 31 48.16 -8.58 60.07
N LEU A 32 48.91 -7.49 59.86
CA LEU A 32 48.62 -6.49 58.82
C LEU A 32 48.84 -7.02 57.41
N ILE A 33 49.76 -7.98 57.25
CA ILE A 33 50.04 -8.62 55.96
C ILE A 33 48.83 -9.45 55.53
N VAL A 34 48.27 -10.25 56.45
CA VAL A 34 47.06 -11.07 56.19
C VAL A 34 45.86 -10.18 55.83
N PHE A 35 45.68 -9.08 56.57
CA PHE A 35 44.63 -8.10 56.28
C PHE A 35 44.82 -7.44 54.90
N GLY A 36 46.04 -7.02 54.57
CA GLY A 36 46.34 -6.41 53.27
C GLY A 36 46.11 -7.36 52.09
N VAL A 37 46.48 -8.65 52.24
CA VAL A 37 46.17 -9.69 51.24
C VAL A 37 44.65 -9.86 51.07
N PHE A 38 43.89 -9.86 52.17
CA PHE A 38 42.42 -9.94 52.11
C PHE A 38 41.81 -8.73 51.38
N CYS A 39 42.32 -7.52 51.63
CA CYS A 39 41.91 -6.30 50.92
C CYS A 39 42.22 -6.35 49.42
N LEU A 40 43.38 -6.89 49.02
CA LEU A 40 43.73 -7.07 47.61
C LEU A 40 42.81 -8.09 46.91
N ILE A 41 42.49 -9.20 47.58
CA ILE A 41 41.54 -10.20 47.05
C ILE A 41 40.15 -9.56 46.91
N GLY A 42 39.66 -8.87 47.94
CA GLY A 42 38.37 -8.18 47.89
C GLY A 42 38.30 -7.13 46.78
N SER A 43 39.36 -6.34 46.62
CA SER A 43 39.50 -5.36 45.54
C SER A 43 39.41 -6.00 44.16
N TYR A 44 40.10 -7.13 43.95
CA TYR A 44 40.09 -7.86 42.69
C TYR A 44 38.68 -8.31 42.28
N PHE A 45 37.88 -8.81 43.22
CA PHE A 45 36.49 -9.20 42.95
C PHE A 45 35.58 -7.99 42.70
N LEU A 46 35.69 -6.92 43.51
CA LEU A 46 34.87 -5.71 43.38
C LEU A 46 35.11 -4.97 42.06
N LEU A 47 36.36 -4.94 41.59
CA LEU A 47 36.71 -4.35 40.29
C LEU A 47 36.14 -5.14 39.11
N GLY A 48 35.91 -6.44 39.30
CA GLY A 48 35.33 -7.31 38.28
C GLY A 48 33.81 -7.24 38.18
N ILE A 49 33.11 -6.55 39.08
CA ILE A 49 31.64 -6.46 39.03
C ILE A 49 31.22 -5.54 37.87
N VAL A 50 30.54 -6.13 36.89
CA VAL A 50 29.99 -5.44 35.72
C VAL A 50 28.47 -5.62 35.71
N GLU A 51 27.77 -4.51 35.54
CA GLU A 51 26.32 -4.51 35.34
C GLU A 51 26.01 -4.57 33.84
N VAL A 52 25.19 -5.54 33.45
CA VAL A 52 24.73 -5.72 32.09
C VAL A 52 23.26 -5.31 32.00
N GLU A 53 22.95 -4.37 31.12
CA GLU A 53 21.59 -3.88 30.85
C GLU A 53 20.68 -5.00 30.31
N GLU A 54 19.37 -4.94 30.58
CA GLU A 54 18.37 -5.98 30.25
C GLU A 54 18.34 -6.40 28.78
N ARG A 55 18.62 -5.49 27.84
CA ARG A 55 18.56 -5.76 26.39
C ARG A 55 19.92 -6.05 25.77
N TYR A 56 20.93 -6.32 26.59
CA TYR A 56 22.29 -6.53 26.13
C TYR A 56 22.92 -7.78 26.71
N CYS A 57 23.82 -8.37 25.95
CA CYS A 57 24.69 -9.46 26.39
C CYS A 57 26.14 -9.10 26.09
N LEU A 58 27.05 -9.54 26.96
CA LEU A 58 28.49 -9.35 26.77
C LEU A 58 29.14 -10.68 26.37
N VAL A 59 29.84 -10.70 25.25
CA VAL A 59 30.65 -11.85 24.84
C VAL A 59 32.05 -11.70 25.44
N ILE A 60 32.38 -12.59 26.37
CA ILE A 60 33.63 -12.53 27.15
C ILE A 60 34.63 -13.55 26.61
N GLN A 61 35.87 -13.09 26.45
CA GLN A 61 37.02 -13.90 26.10
C GLN A 61 37.97 -14.03 27.28
N ARG A 62 38.64 -15.18 27.41
CA ARG A 62 39.74 -15.41 28.36
C ARG A 62 40.97 -15.82 27.57
N PHE A 63 42.09 -15.10 27.76
CA PHE A 63 43.33 -15.32 27.01
C PHE A 63 43.13 -15.46 25.48
N GLY A 64 42.21 -14.65 24.92
CA GLY A 64 41.90 -14.66 23.48
C GLY A 64 40.95 -15.76 23.00
N LYS A 65 40.61 -16.75 23.84
CA LYS A 65 39.59 -17.76 23.53
C LYS A 65 38.22 -17.37 24.08
N PHE A 66 37.15 -17.85 23.47
CA PHE A 66 35.81 -17.71 24.03
C PHE A 66 35.75 -18.35 25.42
N ASN A 67 35.06 -17.69 26.35
CA ASN A 67 34.86 -18.20 27.70
C ASN A 67 33.37 -18.35 28.03
N ARG A 68 32.61 -17.23 28.00
CA ARG A 68 31.17 -17.24 28.28
C ARG A 68 30.46 -16.02 27.72
N VAL A 69 29.13 -16.10 27.67
CA VAL A 69 28.25 -14.96 27.45
C VAL A 69 27.68 -14.49 28.79
N ALA A 70 27.92 -13.23 29.15
CA ALA A 70 27.29 -12.63 30.32
C ALA A 70 25.91 -12.08 29.94
N GLN A 71 24.89 -12.73 30.49
CA GLN A 71 23.49 -12.32 30.42
C GLN A 71 23.22 -11.07 31.26
N PRO A 72 22.06 -10.41 31.07
CA PRO A 72 21.65 -9.25 31.85
C PRO A 72 21.73 -9.45 33.37
N GLY A 73 21.98 -8.36 34.09
CA GLY A 73 22.13 -8.32 35.53
C GLY A 73 23.57 -8.14 36.00
N LEU A 74 23.80 -8.39 37.28
CA LEU A 74 25.11 -8.23 37.91
C LEU A 74 25.97 -9.46 37.60
N ARG A 75 27.05 -9.26 36.84
CA ARG A 75 27.98 -10.33 36.44
C ARG A 75 29.41 -9.96 36.80
N ILE A 76 30.18 -10.96 37.22
CA ILE A 76 31.61 -10.78 37.51
C ILE A 76 32.39 -11.08 36.22
N VAL A 77 33.27 -10.16 35.83
CA VAL A 77 34.21 -10.27 34.72
C VAL A 77 35.60 -10.01 35.28
N PHE A 78 36.49 -10.99 35.18
CA PHE A 78 37.81 -10.88 35.80
C PHE A 78 38.72 -9.94 35.00
N PRO A 79 39.06 -8.74 35.50
CA PRO A 79 39.60 -7.66 34.67
C PRO A 79 40.99 -7.94 34.06
N ILE A 80 41.77 -8.84 34.66
CA ILE A 80 43.14 -9.17 34.21
C ILE A 80 43.12 -10.30 33.16
N ILE A 81 42.26 -11.29 33.36
CA ILE A 81 42.27 -12.56 32.61
C ILE A 81 41.20 -12.56 31.52
N GLU A 82 40.11 -11.80 31.72
CA GLU A 82 38.96 -11.74 30.85
C GLU A 82 38.81 -10.37 30.17
N LYS A 83 38.52 -10.39 28.87
CA LYS A 83 38.25 -9.20 28.06
C LYS A 83 36.85 -9.33 27.45
N VAL A 84 36.09 -8.24 27.50
CA VAL A 84 34.80 -8.15 26.79
C VAL A 84 35.10 -7.88 25.32
N LYS A 85 34.78 -8.83 24.44
CA LYS A 85 35.01 -8.70 22.99
C LYS A 85 34.00 -7.74 22.36
N VAL A 86 32.72 -7.93 22.67
CA VAL A 86 31.63 -7.14 22.09
C VAL A 86 30.43 -7.09 23.03
N LYS A 87 29.71 -5.96 23.02
CA LYS A 87 28.40 -5.78 23.66
C LYS A 87 27.34 -5.90 22.57
N LEU A 88 26.52 -6.95 22.62
CA LEU A 88 25.46 -7.20 21.64
C LEU A 88 24.11 -6.75 22.20
N PHE A 89 23.30 -6.13 21.34
CA PHE A 89 21.90 -5.87 21.61
C PHE A 89 21.09 -7.11 21.24
N THR A 90 20.30 -7.64 22.17
CA THR A 90 19.56 -8.90 22.00
C THR A 90 18.09 -8.70 21.66
N ALA A 91 17.54 -7.50 21.88
CA ALA A 91 16.17 -7.19 21.51
C ALA A 91 16.03 -6.92 20.00
N LEU A 92 14.78 -6.76 19.54
CA LEU A 92 14.45 -6.51 18.15
C LEU A 92 15.15 -5.24 17.65
N GLN A 93 15.88 -5.38 16.55
CA GLN A 93 16.61 -4.27 15.94
C GLN A 93 16.40 -4.25 14.42
N PRO A 94 16.27 -3.03 13.83
CA PRO A 94 16.19 -2.86 12.39
C PRO A 94 17.58 -2.87 11.74
N TYR A 95 17.66 -3.42 10.54
CA TYR A 95 18.79 -3.32 9.64
C TYR A 95 18.31 -2.96 8.23
N ASP A 96 18.73 -1.81 7.74
CA ASP A 96 18.38 -1.35 6.40
C ASP A 96 19.31 -1.99 5.37
N LEU A 97 18.71 -2.64 4.37
CA LEU A 97 19.43 -3.27 3.26
C LEU A 97 20.16 -2.22 2.41
N ARG A 98 21.34 -2.60 1.91
CA ARG A 98 22.26 -1.71 1.22
C ARG A 98 22.66 -2.27 -0.14
N THR A 99 22.73 -1.40 -1.14
CA THR A 99 23.17 -1.75 -2.50
C THR A 99 24.71 -1.72 -2.61
N THR A 100 25.35 -0.81 -1.87
CA THR A 100 26.81 -0.70 -1.71
C THR A 100 27.15 -0.55 -0.23
N GLU A 101 28.44 -0.61 0.15
CA GLU A 101 28.87 -0.56 1.56
C GLU A 101 28.28 0.62 2.37
N LYS A 102 27.88 1.71 1.70
CA LYS A 102 27.42 2.95 2.35
C LYS A 102 26.04 3.45 1.92
N GLU A 103 25.47 2.99 0.81
CA GLU A 103 24.21 3.54 0.31
C GLU A 103 23.04 2.57 0.49
N PRO A 104 21.91 3.04 1.06
CA PRO A 104 20.70 2.24 1.16
C PRO A 104 20.20 1.88 -0.24
N LEU A 105 19.44 0.80 -0.35
CA LEU A 105 18.74 0.49 -1.59
C LEU A 105 17.75 1.63 -1.92
N THR A 106 17.97 2.31 -3.05
CA THR A 106 17.20 3.49 -3.49
C THR A 106 16.34 3.23 -4.71
N GLU A 107 16.63 2.21 -5.50
CA GLU A 107 15.90 1.85 -6.71
C GLU A 107 15.59 0.35 -6.73
N ILE A 108 14.37 0.01 -7.11
CA ILE A 108 13.89 -1.35 -7.30
C ILE A 108 13.55 -1.53 -8.77
N ASP A 109 14.03 -2.62 -9.34
CA ASP A 109 13.65 -3.05 -10.68
C ASP A 109 12.49 -4.05 -10.62
N PHE A 110 11.43 -3.73 -11.35
CA PHE A 110 10.33 -4.63 -11.67
C PHE A 110 10.48 -5.16 -13.09
N LYS A 111 9.61 -6.10 -13.49
CA LYS A 111 9.67 -6.71 -14.82
C LYS A 111 9.45 -5.72 -15.96
N ASP A 112 8.68 -4.66 -15.74
CA ASP A 112 8.24 -3.68 -16.76
C ASP A 112 8.68 -2.23 -16.48
N GLY A 113 9.49 -2.00 -15.44
CA GLY A 113 10.06 -0.69 -15.13
C GLY A 113 10.75 -0.66 -13.77
N SER A 114 11.32 0.48 -13.38
CA SER A 114 11.91 0.66 -12.05
C SER A 114 11.07 1.62 -11.20
N ALA A 115 11.23 1.59 -9.88
CA ALA A 115 10.67 2.59 -8.98
C ALA A 115 11.69 2.98 -7.91
N ARG A 116 11.60 4.21 -7.41
CA ARG A 116 12.48 4.69 -6.34
C ARG A 116 11.87 4.39 -4.99
N LEU A 117 12.64 3.81 -4.09
CA LEU A 117 12.20 3.59 -2.72
C LEU A 117 12.05 4.91 -1.97
N THR A 118 10.90 5.11 -1.32
CA THR A 118 10.69 6.24 -0.41
C THR A 118 11.44 6.01 0.91
N LYS A 119 11.57 4.75 1.32
CA LYS A 119 12.29 4.29 2.51
C LYS A 119 13.06 3.02 2.19
N PRO A 120 14.22 2.79 2.83
CA PRO A 120 14.96 1.56 2.65
C PRO A 120 14.13 0.33 3.07
N VAL A 121 14.45 -0.82 2.47
CA VAL A 121 13.91 -2.11 2.91
C VAL A 121 14.57 -2.48 4.23
N THR A 122 13.78 -2.68 5.28
CA THR A 122 14.28 -2.91 6.65
C THR A 122 14.07 -4.36 7.06
N VAL A 123 15.14 -5.01 7.51
CA VAL A 123 15.11 -6.34 8.12
C VAL A 123 15.08 -6.20 9.63
N TYR A 124 14.07 -6.78 10.28
CA TYR A 124 13.98 -6.86 11.72
C TYR A 124 14.48 -8.21 12.19
N PHE A 125 15.47 -8.20 13.08
CA PHE A 125 16.07 -9.42 13.61
C PHE A 125 16.40 -9.28 15.09
N THR A 126 16.58 -10.43 15.75
CA THR A 126 17.08 -10.53 17.13
C THR A 126 18.31 -11.45 17.17
N ILE A 127 19.15 -11.28 18.18
CA ILE A 127 20.31 -12.16 18.42
C ILE A 127 19.94 -13.14 19.52
N ARG A 128 19.69 -14.39 19.14
CA ARG A 128 19.33 -15.48 20.07
C ARG A 128 20.54 -16.16 20.68
N ASP A 129 21.59 -16.39 19.87
CA ASP A 129 22.86 -16.96 20.34
C ASP A 129 24.00 -15.97 20.09
N PRO A 130 24.39 -15.18 21.13
CA PRO A 130 25.48 -14.22 21.05
C PRO A 130 26.85 -14.83 20.73
N PHE A 131 27.08 -16.10 21.08
CA PHE A 131 28.33 -16.76 20.74
C PHE A 131 28.39 -16.99 19.23
N ARG A 132 27.36 -17.63 18.67
CA ARG A 132 27.31 -17.90 17.23
C ARG A 132 27.34 -16.62 16.41
N ALA A 133 26.62 -15.57 16.81
CA ALA A 133 26.59 -14.31 16.07
C ALA A 133 27.97 -13.64 15.92
N VAL A 134 28.91 -13.91 16.84
CA VAL A 134 30.22 -13.25 16.90
C VAL A 134 31.38 -14.12 16.40
N TYR A 135 31.22 -15.44 16.39
CA TYR A 135 32.29 -16.38 16.01
C TYR A 135 32.01 -17.14 14.72
N THR A 136 30.75 -17.33 14.33
CA THR A 136 30.40 -18.07 13.11
C THR A 136 30.44 -17.18 11.87
N VAL A 137 30.13 -15.89 12.04
CA VAL A 137 30.09 -14.91 10.96
C VAL A 137 31.04 -13.76 11.30
N ARG A 138 31.79 -13.27 10.31
CA ARG A 138 32.68 -12.11 10.48
C ARG A 138 31.89 -10.87 10.91
N ASN A 139 30.78 -10.62 10.21
CA ASN A 139 29.83 -9.57 10.49
C ASN A 139 28.43 -10.05 10.12
N TYR A 140 27.53 -10.14 11.10
CA TYR A 140 26.16 -10.58 10.87
C TYR A 140 25.36 -9.60 10.02
N ALA A 141 25.69 -8.31 10.04
CA ALA A 141 25.00 -7.30 9.24
C ALA A 141 25.25 -7.50 7.74
N ASP A 142 26.52 -7.71 7.37
CA ASP A 142 26.90 -7.99 5.98
C ASP A 142 26.28 -9.32 5.52
N TRP A 143 26.28 -10.33 6.38
CA TRP A 143 25.64 -11.61 6.07
C TRP A 143 24.13 -11.47 5.84
N ILE A 144 23.41 -10.67 6.64
CA ILE A 144 21.99 -10.38 6.42
C ILE A 144 21.81 -9.74 5.04
N ASN A 145 22.64 -8.75 4.69
CA ASN A 145 22.57 -8.09 3.40
C ASN A 145 22.79 -9.07 2.25
N ASP A 146 23.88 -9.84 2.29
CA ASP A 146 24.29 -10.77 1.23
C ASP A 146 23.26 -11.88 0.95
N ASN A 147 22.45 -12.25 1.96
CA ASN A 147 21.47 -13.32 1.83
C ASN A 147 20.03 -12.83 1.62
N ILE A 148 19.64 -11.70 2.21
CA ILE A 148 18.26 -11.17 2.11
C ILE A 148 18.10 -10.27 0.88
N PHE A 149 19.11 -9.47 0.54
CA PHE A 149 19.04 -8.57 -0.61
C PHE A 149 18.70 -9.30 -1.92
N PRO A 150 19.36 -10.43 -2.28
CA PRO A 150 19.02 -11.14 -3.51
C PRO A 150 17.59 -11.69 -3.52
N LEU A 151 17.04 -12.06 -2.35
CA LEU A 151 15.65 -12.53 -2.24
C LEU A 151 14.66 -11.40 -2.53
N VAL A 152 14.88 -10.21 -1.96
CA VAL A 152 14.04 -9.04 -2.17
C VAL A 152 14.06 -8.63 -3.65
N THR A 153 15.26 -8.46 -4.22
CA THR A 153 15.40 -8.02 -5.62
C THR A 153 14.83 -9.05 -6.60
N ARG A 154 15.07 -10.35 -6.36
CA ARG A 154 14.50 -11.41 -7.20
C ARG A 154 12.97 -11.47 -7.09
N TYR A 155 12.41 -11.29 -5.90
CA TYR A 155 10.96 -11.26 -5.72
C TYR A 155 10.32 -10.09 -6.48
N LEU A 156 10.83 -8.88 -6.28
CA LEU A 156 10.29 -7.67 -6.92
C LEU A 156 10.47 -7.69 -8.43
N GLY A 157 11.60 -8.20 -8.93
CA GLY A 157 11.86 -8.37 -10.36
C GLY A 157 10.92 -9.34 -11.08
N LEU A 158 10.18 -10.20 -10.35
CA LEU A 158 9.14 -11.05 -10.95
C LEU A 158 7.86 -10.28 -11.23
N LEU A 159 7.56 -9.28 -10.42
CA LEU A 159 6.31 -8.56 -10.45
C LEU A 159 6.35 -7.51 -11.56
N ARG A 160 5.20 -7.31 -12.22
CA ARG A 160 4.95 -6.05 -12.92
C ARG A 160 4.60 -4.97 -11.90
N ILE A 161 4.84 -3.71 -12.23
CA ILE A 161 4.50 -2.58 -11.36
C ILE A 161 2.99 -2.56 -11.04
N ARG A 162 2.15 -2.96 -12.00
CA ARG A 162 0.71 -3.13 -11.75
C ARG A 162 0.43 -4.15 -10.66
N GLU A 163 1.10 -5.29 -10.71
CA GLU A 163 0.91 -6.39 -9.74
C GLU A 163 1.48 -6.00 -8.36
N ALA A 164 2.60 -5.29 -8.34
CA ALA A 164 3.21 -4.81 -7.11
C ALA A 164 2.37 -3.72 -6.41
N HIS A 165 1.82 -2.77 -7.17
CA HIS A 165 1.14 -1.61 -6.61
C HIS A 165 -0.37 -1.83 -6.45
N ASP A 166 -1.05 -2.27 -7.51
CA ASP A 166 -2.52 -2.30 -7.56
C ASP A 166 -3.06 -3.53 -6.79
N GLU A 167 -2.34 -4.66 -6.83
CA GLU A 167 -2.69 -5.88 -6.11
C GLU A 167 -2.03 -5.95 -4.72
N GLY A 168 -1.23 -4.95 -4.35
CA GLY A 168 -0.56 -4.88 -3.06
C GLY A 168 0.62 -5.85 -2.87
N LEU A 169 1.11 -6.51 -3.93
CA LEU A 169 2.19 -7.51 -3.82
C LEU A 169 3.59 -6.91 -3.61
N GLY A 170 3.73 -5.58 -3.67
CA GLY A 170 5.01 -4.88 -3.57
C GLY A 170 5.33 -4.28 -2.19
N LYS A 171 4.41 -4.33 -1.22
CA LYS A 171 4.54 -3.66 0.08
C LYS A 171 4.10 -4.56 1.22
N GLY A 172 4.91 -4.66 2.27
CA GLY A 172 4.65 -5.51 3.43
C GLY A 172 5.81 -6.46 3.76
N ASN A 173 5.53 -7.50 4.53
CA ASN A 173 6.52 -8.49 4.92
C ASN A 173 6.80 -9.45 3.75
N LEU A 174 8.05 -9.54 3.30
CA LEU A 174 8.48 -10.38 2.18
C LEU A 174 7.95 -11.82 2.27
N PHE A 175 8.04 -12.45 3.43
CA PHE A 175 7.64 -13.85 3.59
C PHE A 175 6.12 -14.06 3.42
N VAL A 176 5.33 -13.07 3.83
CA VAL A 176 3.88 -13.05 3.62
C VAL A 176 3.58 -12.77 2.16
N LEU A 177 4.25 -11.78 1.57
CA LEU A 177 4.11 -11.40 0.18
C LEU A 177 4.40 -12.53 -0.80
N ILE A 178 5.43 -13.35 -0.56
CA ILE A 178 5.73 -14.52 -1.39
C ILE A 178 4.55 -15.49 -1.42
N LYS A 179 3.91 -15.72 -0.27
CA LYS A 179 2.74 -16.60 -0.14
C LYS A 179 1.52 -16.00 -0.83
N ASP A 180 1.28 -14.70 -0.65
CA ASP A 180 0.16 -13.99 -1.26
C ASP A 180 0.30 -13.92 -2.78
N ALA A 181 1.51 -13.67 -3.29
CA ALA A 181 1.83 -13.71 -4.70
C ALA A 181 1.59 -15.12 -5.29
N GLU A 182 2.02 -16.18 -4.60
CA GLU A 182 1.77 -17.56 -5.03
C GLU A 182 0.25 -17.83 -5.17
N GLN A 183 -0.56 -17.35 -4.23
CA GLN A 183 -2.02 -17.48 -4.28
C GLN A 183 -2.64 -16.66 -5.42
N TYR A 184 -2.21 -15.40 -5.58
CA TYR A 184 -2.65 -14.51 -6.65
C TYR A 184 -2.38 -15.12 -8.02
N PHE A 185 -1.15 -15.57 -8.28
CA PHE A 185 -0.77 -16.12 -9.57
C PHE A 185 -1.43 -17.47 -9.84
N LYS A 186 -1.66 -18.32 -8.84
CA LYS A 186 -2.46 -19.55 -9.00
C LYS A 186 -3.91 -19.27 -9.38
N LYS A 187 -4.53 -18.24 -8.77
CA LYS A 187 -5.88 -17.83 -9.13
C LYS A 187 -5.93 -17.34 -10.58
N LYS A 188 -5.01 -16.43 -10.95
CA LYS A 188 -4.90 -15.87 -12.30
C LYS A 188 -4.60 -16.93 -13.36
N GLN A 189 -3.79 -17.93 -13.04
CA GLN A 189 -3.50 -19.08 -13.90
C GLN A 189 -4.79 -19.83 -14.26
N ARG A 190 -5.66 -20.11 -13.27
CA ARG A 190 -6.94 -20.80 -13.48
C ARG A 190 -7.88 -19.98 -14.36
N GLU A 191 -8.02 -18.69 -14.07
CA GLU A 191 -8.86 -17.77 -14.86
C GLU A 191 -8.43 -17.72 -16.33
N ILE A 192 -7.12 -17.66 -16.60
CA ILE A 192 -6.60 -17.66 -17.97
C ILE A 192 -6.77 -19.02 -18.64
N GLN A 193 -6.61 -20.13 -17.92
CA GLN A 193 -6.85 -21.47 -18.45
C GLN A 193 -8.31 -21.68 -18.84
N GLU A 194 -9.24 -21.22 -18.01
CA GLU A 194 -10.68 -21.27 -18.29
C GLU A 194 -11.05 -20.41 -19.50
N ALA A 195 -10.52 -19.17 -19.58
CA ALA A 195 -10.73 -18.28 -20.72
C ALA A 195 -10.17 -18.88 -22.02
N LEU A 196 -8.98 -19.50 -21.96
CA LEU A 196 -8.34 -20.14 -23.11
C LEU A 196 -9.14 -21.35 -23.59
N LEU A 197 -9.68 -22.15 -22.67
CA LEU A 197 -10.54 -23.28 -23.00
C LEU A 197 -11.86 -22.83 -23.64
N ALA A 198 -12.49 -21.78 -23.12
CA ALA A 198 -13.70 -21.19 -23.71
C ALA A 198 -13.43 -20.64 -25.12
N LEU A 199 -12.31 -19.95 -25.32
CA LEU A 199 -11.90 -19.42 -26.62
C LEU A 199 -11.63 -20.55 -27.64
N GLU A 200 -10.93 -21.60 -27.21
CA GLU A 200 -10.66 -22.77 -28.06
C GLU A 200 -11.95 -23.52 -28.44
N GLN A 201 -12.93 -23.59 -27.54
CA GLN A 201 -14.26 -24.12 -27.84
C GLN A 201 -15.01 -23.23 -28.86
N GLU A 202 -14.95 -21.91 -28.73
CA GLU A 202 -15.61 -21.01 -29.67
C GLU A 202 -15.00 -21.10 -31.07
N ILE A 203 -13.67 -21.21 -31.17
CA ILE A 203 -12.96 -21.46 -32.43
C ILE A 203 -13.38 -22.80 -33.05
N LYS A 204 -13.53 -23.85 -32.22
CA LYS A 204 -14.00 -25.17 -32.67
C LYS A 204 -15.42 -25.09 -33.24
N ASN A 205 -16.30 -24.33 -32.60
CA ASN A 205 -17.68 -24.13 -33.03
C ASN A 205 -17.78 -23.25 -34.29
N LYS A 206 -16.88 -22.27 -34.46
CA LYS A 206 -16.85 -21.33 -35.59
C LYS A 206 -15.45 -21.25 -36.24
N PRO A 207 -15.03 -22.28 -37.00
CA PRO A 207 -13.67 -22.36 -37.55
C PRO A 207 -13.27 -21.17 -38.45
N ARG A 208 -14.25 -20.56 -39.12
CA ARG A 208 -14.05 -19.42 -40.03
C ARG A 208 -13.56 -18.15 -39.32
N LEU A 209 -13.83 -18.01 -38.01
CA LEU A 209 -13.44 -16.85 -37.20
C LEU A 209 -12.08 -17.01 -36.52
N ARG A 210 -11.36 -18.10 -36.77
CA ARG A 210 -10.07 -18.39 -36.11
C ARG A 210 -9.04 -17.26 -36.22
N HIS A 211 -8.99 -16.56 -37.36
CA HIS A 211 -8.09 -15.42 -37.54
C HIS A 211 -8.40 -14.26 -36.58
N ARG A 212 -9.68 -14.01 -36.28
CA ARG A 212 -10.13 -12.97 -35.34
C ARG A 212 -9.67 -13.26 -33.91
N TYR A 213 -9.77 -14.52 -33.48
CA TYR A 213 -9.38 -14.94 -32.13
C TYR A 213 -7.88 -15.26 -31.98
N SER A 214 -7.12 -15.28 -33.08
CA SER A 214 -5.70 -15.68 -33.05
C SER A 214 -4.83 -14.76 -32.20
N GLY A 215 -5.12 -13.46 -32.18
CA GLY A 215 -4.43 -12.48 -31.34
C GLY A 215 -4.69 -12.71 -29.85
N GLU A 216 -5.95 -12.86 -29.47
CA GLU A 216 -6.36 -13.14 -28.08
C GLU A 216 -5.80 -14.48 -27.59
N LEU A 217 -5.85 -15.52 -28.42
CA LEU A 217 -5.27 -16.82 -28.11
C LEU A 217 -3.77 -16.72 -27.81
N ASN A 218 -3.03 -16.00 -28.65
CA ASN A 218 -1.60 -15.80 -28.46
C ASN A 218 -1.30 -14.98 -27.20
N LEU A 219 -2.12 -13.98 -26.89
CA LEU A 219 -2.00 -13.18 -25.67
C LEU A 219 -2.17 -14.06 -24.42
N TYR A 220 -3.26 -14.84 -24.35
CA TYR A 220 -3.51 -15.74 -23.22
C TYR A 220 -2.43 -16.80 -23.07
N LYS A 221 -1.97 -17.41 -24.19
CA LYS A 221 -0.87 -18.41 -24.17
C LYS A 221 0.44 -17.82 -23.65
N THR A 222 0.75 -16.58 -24.06
CA THR A 222 1.97 -15.88 -23.61
C THR A 222 1.88 -15.53 -22.13
N GLU A 223 0.73 -15.03 -21.69
CA GLU A 223 0.52 -14.68 -20.29
C GLU A 223 0.52 -15.91 -19.38
N LEU A 224 -0.05 -17.04 -19.83
CA LEU A 224 -0.02 -18.30 -19.08
C LEU A 224 1.41 -18.80 -18.87
N ARG A 225 2.24 -18.81 -19.93
CA ARG A 225 3.66 -19.18 -19.82
C ARG A 225 4.40 -18.29 -18.82
N ARG A 226 4.16 -16.98 -18.85
CA ARG A 226 4.75 -16.05 -17.87
C ARG A 226 4.35 -16.42 -16.45
N ILE A 227 3.08 -16.71 -16.22
CA ILE A 227 2.58 -17.05 -14.88
C ILE A 227 3.18 -18.37 -14.40
N ASP A 228 3.33 -19.37 -15.28
CA ASP A 228 4.00 -20.62 -14.96
C ASP A 228 5.46 -20.38 -14.53
N ASP A 229 6.18 -19.54 -15.27
CA ASP A 229 7.56 -19.14 -14.94
C ASP A 229 7.63 -18.41 -13.58
N VAL A 230 6.69 -17.50 -13.32
CA VAL A 230 6.60 -16.77 -12.05
C VAL A 230 6.31 -17.73 -10.89
N LEU A 231 5.35 -18.65 -11.03
CA LEU A 231 5.02 -19.63 -10.00
C LEU A 231 6.19 -20.59 -9.71
N SER A 232 6.91 -21.01 -10.75
CA SER A 232 8.12 -21.83 -10.58
C SER A 232 9.21 -21.07 -9.82
N THR A 233 9.38 -19.78 -10.11
CA THR A 233 10.38 -18.93 -9.45
C THR A 233 9.98 -18.61 -8.01
N LEU A 234 8.71 -18.32 -7.73
CA LEU A 234 8.19 -18.13 -6.37
C LEU A 234 8.38 -19.39 -5.51
N SER A 235 8.16 -20.57 -6.11
CA SER A 235 8.38 -21.85 -5.42
C SER A 235 9.85 -22.09 -5.07
N ALA A 236 10.78 -21.64 -5.92
CA ALA A 236 12.21 -21.68 -5.63
C ALA A 236 12.58 -20.63 -4.57
N LEU A 237 12.07 -19.41 -4.71
CA LEU A 237 12.34 -18.29 -3.81
C LEU A 237 11.86 -18.56 -2.38
N LYS A 238 10.73 -19.27 -2.22
CA LYS A 238 10.26 -19.76 -0.93
C LYS A 238 11.23 -20.77 -0.29
N ARG A 239 11.74 -21.72 -1.08
CA ARG A 239 12.75 -22.67 -0.58
C ARG A 239 14.05 -21.96 -0.19
N ASP A 240 14.50 -21.03 -1.02
CA ASP A 240 15.70 -20.23 -0.76
C ASP A 240 15.51 -19.36 0.50
N SER A 241 14.32 -18.77 0.70
CA SER A 241 14.02 -18.01 1.91
C SER A 241 14.01 -18.88 3.16
N ASP A 242 13.43 -20.08 3.10
CA ASP A 242 13.43 -21.02 4.22
C ASP A 242 14.87 -21.45 4.58
N GLN A 243 15.71 -21.71 3.57
CA GLN A 243 17.12 -22.02 3.78
C GLN A 243 17.91 -20.87 4.41
N VAL A 244 17.66 -19.62 3.98
CA VAL A 244 18.30 -18.44 4.58
C VAL A 244 17.87 -18.28 6.04
N LEU A 245 16.60 -18.48 6.36
CA LEU A 245 16.10 -18.42 7.74
C LEU A 245 16.73 -19.50 8.63
N GLU A 246 16.93 -20.71 8.13
CA GLU A 246 17.64 -21.76 8.87
C GLU A 246 19.12 -21.44 9.08
N LYS A 247 19.82 -20.96 8.03
CA LYS A 247 21.21 -20.50 8.17
C LYS A 247 21.34 -19.32 9.15
N ALA A 248 20.36 -18.42 9.20
CA ALA A 248 20.34 -17.34 10.17
C ALA A 248 20.36 -17.89 11.61
N LYS A 249 19.54 -18.92 11.89
CA LYS A 249 19.50 -19.60 13.19
C LYS A 249 20.82 -20.31 13.50
N GLU A 250 21.45 -20.94 12.51
CA GLU A 250 22.79 -21.52 12.66
C GLU A 250 23.84 -20.49 13.07
N HIS A 251 23.69 -19.25 12.61
CA HIS A 251 24.51 -18.11 13.00
C HIS A 251 24.05 -17.39 14.28
N GLY A 252 23.01 -17.89 14.96
CA GLY A 252 22.50 -17.30 16.20
C GLY A 252 21.60 -16.07 16.00
N LEU A 253 21.17 -15.82 14.76
CA LEU A 253 20.27 -14.75 14.37
C LEU A 253 18.84 -15.32 14.21
N GLU A 254 17.85 -14.54 14.61
CA GLU A 254 16.45 -14.82 14.30
C GLU A 254 15.88 -13.63 13.54
N ILE A 255 15.59 -13.85 12.25
CA ILE A 255 14.94 -12.84 11.41
C ILE A 255 13.44 -12.91 11.67
N THR A 256 12.87 -11.83 12.14
CA THR A 256 11.44 -11.72 12.45
C THR A 256 10.65 -11.36 11.19
N GLU A 257 11.11 -10.35 10.46
CA GLU A 257 10.44 -9.88 9.25
C GLU A 257 11.38 -9.09 8.34
N VAL A 258 11.05 -9.07 7.06
CA VAL A 258 11.70 -8.24 6.04
C VAL A 258 10.64 -7.31 5.47
N LEU A 259 10.68 -6.04 5.85
CA LEU A 259 9.63 -5.08 5.54
C LEU A 259 9.97 -4.29 4.28
N LEU A 260 9.15 -4.48 3.25
CA LEU A 260 9.13 -3.66 2.04
C LEU A 260 8.18 -2.50 2.26
N VAL A 261 8.71 -1.27 2.16
CA VAL A 261 7.95 -0.04 2.38
C VAL A 261 7.49 0.54 1.03
N ASP A 262 6.93 1.75 1.03
CA ASP A 262 6.53 2.45 -0.19
C ASP A 262 7.68 2.79 -1.11
N TYR A 263 7.36 2.77 -2.40
CA TYR A 263 8.17 3.24 -3.50
C TYR A 263 7.37 4.29 -4.29
N ASP A 264 8.08 5.30 -4.78
CA ASP A 264 7.57 6.29 -5.70
C ASP A 264 7.75 5.83 -7.15
N LEU A 265 6.64 5.84 -7.89
CA LEU A 265 6.61 5.48 -9.29
C LEU A 265 7.24 6.58 -10.15
N PRO A 266 7.98 6.23 -11.21
CA PRO A 266 8.44 7.21 -12.18
C PRO A 266 7.26 7.98 -12.79
N GLU A 267 7.49 9.27 -13.03
CA GLU A 267 6.48 10.19 -13.54
C GLU A 267 5.82 9.73 -14.84
N GLN A 268 6.59 9.05 -15.71
CA GLN A 268 6.07 8.48 -16.95
C GLN A 268 4.99 7.41 -16.70
N ILE A 269 5.18 6.57 -15.68
CA ILE A 269 4.26 5.49 -15.33
C ILE A 269 3.02 6.06 -14.64
N LYS A 270 3.20 7.07 -13.78
CA LYS A 270 2.09 7.83 -13.20
C LYS A 270 1.19 8.41 -14.29
N ARG A 271 1.78 9.13 -15.25
CA ARG A 271 1.04 9.71 -16.38
C ARG A 271 0.35 8.67 -17.26
N ALA A 272 1.02 7.55 -17.56
CA ALA A 272 0.43 6.47 -18.33
C ALA A 272 -0.79 5.84 -17.63
N ARG A 273 -0.81 5.83 -16.29
CA ARG A 273 -1.92 5.36 -15.46
C ARG A 273 -3.04 6.38 -15.30
N GLU A 274 -2.72 7.67 -15.22
CA GLU A 274 -3.71 8.74 -15.13
C GLU A 274 -4.49 8.90 -16.44
N LYS A 275 -3.83 8.70 -17.59
CA LYS A 275 -4.44 8.84 -18.92
C LYS A 275 -5.76 8.08 -19.11
N PRO A 276 -5.87 6.76 -18.83
CA PRO A 276 -7.14 6.05 -18.94
C PRO A 276 -8.18 6.52 -17.91
N LEU A 277 -7.77 6.93 -16.71
CA LEU A 277 -8.68 7.43 -15.69
C LEU A 277 -9.28 8.78 -16.08
N ILE A 278 -8.46 9.66 -16.65
CA ILE A 278 -8.90 10.95 -17.21
C ILE A 278 -9.87 10.68 -18.36
N ALA A 279 -9.52 9.80 -19.31
CA ALA A 279 -10.40 9.46 -20.43
C ALA A 279 -11.74 8.84 -19.96
N MET A 280 -11.73 8.02 -18.91
CA MET A 280 -12.94 7.44 -18.32
C MET A 280 -13.80 8.51 -17.65
N ARG A 281 -13.19 9.41 -16.87
CA ARG A 281 -13.89 10.54 -16.23
C ARG A 281 -14.46 11.52 -17.25
N GLU A 282 -13.71 11.83 -18.31
CA GLU A 282 -14.16 12.69 -19.41
C GLU A 282 -15.35 12.05 -20.14
N ARG A 283 -15.29 10.74 -20.37
CA ARG A 283 -16.41 10.00 -20.96
C ARG A 283 -17.64 10.01 -20.05
N GLU A 284 -17.49 9.77 -18.76
CA GLU A 284 -18.59 9.83 -17.79
C GLU A 284 -19.20 11.23 -17.71
N ALA A 285 -18.37 12.28 -17.68
CA ALA A 285 -18.83 13.66 -17.70
C ALA A 285 -19.62 13.98 -18.98
N ALA A 286 -19.11 13.57 -20.15
CA ALA A 286 -19.80 13.73 -21.42
C ALA A 286 -21.12 12.94 -21.49
N GLU A 287 -21.17 11.72 -20.95
CA GLU A 287 -22.40 10.93 -20.86
C GLU A 287 -23.43 11.57 -19.91
N GLU A 288 -22.99 12.15 -18.78
CA GLU A 288 -23.88 12.90 -17.90
C GLU A 288 -24.39 14.20 -18.51
N GLU A 289 -23.54 14.96 -19.21
CA GLU A 289 -23.94 16.16 -19.93
C GLU A 289 -24.96 15.83 -21.02
N ALA A 290 -24.68 14.81 -21.83
CA ALA A 290 -25.62 14.33 -22.85
C ALA A 290 -26.95 13.85 -22.25
N ARG A 291 -26.93 13.21 -21.07
CA ARG A 291 -28.15 12.84 -20.33
C ARG A 291 -28.91 14.07 -19.84
N LYS A 292 -28.24 15.05 -19.24
CA LYS A 292 -28.87 16.30 -18.78
C LYS A 292 -29.51 17.05 -19.94
N GLU A 293 -28.81 17.17 -21.07
CA GLU A 293 -29.32 17.81 -22.28
C GLU A 293 -30.51 17.03 -22.86
N ALA A 294 -30.44 15.70 -22.93
CA ALA A 294 -31.56 14.87 -23.37
C ALA A 294 -32.78 15.01 -22.44
N ILE A 295 -32.59 15.06 -21.12
CA ILE A 295 -33.68 15.29 -20.15
C ILE A 295 -34.28 16.69 -20.35
N LEU A 296 -33.45 17.73 -20.48
CA LEU A 296 -33.91 19.09 -20.73
C LEU A 296 -34.69 19.23 -22.05
N ARG A 297 -34.37 18.38 -23.05
CA ARG A 297 -35.09 18.34 -24.33
C ARG A 297 -36.39 17.53 -24.28
N ILE A 298 -36.41 16.44 -23.51
CA ILE A 298 -37.60 15.56 -23.39
C ILE A 298 -38.63 16.16 -22.43
N ALA A 299 -38.19 16.81 -21.34
CA ALA A 299 -39.08 17.34 -20.29
C ALA A 299 -40.16 18.32 -20.82
N PRO A 300 -39.86 19.27 -21.72
CA PRO A 300 -40.87 20.10 -22.36
C PRO A 300 -41.90 19.32 -23.17
N ILE A 301 -41.45 18.30 -23.91
CA ILE A 301 -42.31 17.44 -24.74
C ILE A 301 -43.25 16.63 -23.84
N GLU A 302 -42.75 16.11 -22.72
CA GLU A 302 -43.58 15.41 -21.74
C GLU A 302 -44.57 16.33 -21.03
N GLN A 303 -44.16 17.56 -20.68
CA GLN A 303 -45.06 18.56 -20.08
C GLN A 303 -46.17 18.99 -21.05
N THR A 304 -45.83 19.27 -22.31
CA THR A 304 -46.81 19.63 -23.35
C THR A 304 -47.71 18.45 -23.69
N THR A 305 -47.17 17.22 -23.76
CA THR A 305 -47.95 15.99 -23.87
C THR A 305 -48.97 15.90 -22.73
N GLY A 306 -48.54 16.07 -21.48
CA GLY A 306 -49.42 16.04 -20.30
C GLY A 306 -50.55 17.07 -20.40
N ALA A 307 -50.23 18.30 -20.81
CA ALA A 307 -51.24 19.34 -21.04
C ALA A 307 -52.26 18.95 -22.12
N PHE A 308 -51.86 18.30 -23.22
CA PHE A 308 -52.78 17.79 -24.23
C PHE A 308 -53.65 16.64 -23.71
N VAL A 309 -53.07 15.73 -22.90
CA VAL A 309 -53.81 14.65 -22.25
C VAL A 309 -54.87 15.20 -21.29
N ASP A 310 -54.53 16.20 -20.48
CA ASP A 310 -55.46 16.89 -19.57
C ASP A 310 -56.61 17.60 -20.32
N LEU A 311 -56.36 18.04 -21.56
CA LEU A 311 -57.38 18.58 -22.48
C LEU A 311 -58.24 17.50 -23.17
N GLY A 312 -58.04 16.22 -22.84
CA GLY A 312 -58.86 15.09 -23.31
C GLY A 312 -58.33 14.36 -24.54
N TRP A 313 -57.08 14.61 -24.96
CA TRP A 313 -56.48 13.93 -26.10
C TRP A 313 -55.96 12.53 -25.74
N PRO A 314 -56.06 11.52 -26.64
CA PRO A 314 -55.41 10.23 -26.44
C PRO A 314 -53.88 10.38 -26.34
N GLU A 315 -53.26 9.70 -25.36
CA GLU A 315 -51.84 9.86 -25.01
C GLU A 315 -50.87 9.71 -26.20
N ARG A 316 -51.19 8.81 -27.14
CA ARG A 316 -50.37 8.59 -28.33
C ARG A 316 -50.40 9.78 -29.29
N GLU A 317 -51.57 10.38 -29.50
CA GLU A 317 -51.75 11.55 -30.38
C GLU A 317 -51.24 12.83 -29.71
N ALA A 318 -51.37 12.94 -28.39
CA ALA A 318 -50.82 14.04 -27.60
C ALA A 318 -49.29 14.13 -27.69
N ARG A 319 -48.59 12.99 -27.64
CA ARG A 319 -47.13 12.91 -27.81
C ARG A 319 -46.68 13.30 -29.21
N GLU A 320 -47.37 12.82 -30.24
CA GLU A 320 -47.05 13.13 -31.63
C GLU A 320 -47.18 14.64 -31.91
N ARG A 321 -48.25 15.29 -31.41
CA ARG A 321 -48.41 16.74 -31.55
C ARG A 321 -47.44 17.57 -30.73
N ALA A 322 -47.14 17.15 -29.50
CA ALA A 322 -46.12 17.79 -28.66
C ALA A 322 -44.74 17.76 -29.35
N PHE A 323 -44.40 16.65 -30.01
CA PHE A 323 -43.16 16.50 -30.76
C PHE A 323 -43.13 17.35 -32.04
N GLU A 324 -44.22 17.43 -32.80
CA GLU A 324 -44.34 18.30 -33.99
C GLU A 324 -44.17 19.78 -33.63
N LEU A 325 -44.71 20.20 -32.48
CA LEU A 325 -44.58 21.56 -31.97
C LEU A 325 -43.14 21.90 -31.56
N ASP A 326 -42.48 21.04 -30.78
CA ASP A 326 -41.08 21.21 -30.38
C ASP A 326 -40.15 21.25 -31.62
N MET A 327 -40.42 20.41 -32.62
CA MET A 327 -39.74 20.44 -33.92
C MET A 327 -39.91 21.77 -34.65
N SER A 328 -41.12 22.35 -34.65
CA SER A 328 -41.40 23.64 -35.29
C SER A 328 -40.71 24.82 -34.59
N GLU A 329 -40.57 24.76 -33.26
CA GLU A 329 -39.92 25.80 -32.44
C GLU A 329 -38.39 25.68 -32.44
N SER A 330 -37.81 24.47 -32.40
CA SER A 330 -36.34 24.29 -32.44
C SER A 330 -35.72 24.70 -33.78
N LEU A 331 -36.51 24.73 -34.87
CA LEU A 331 -36.12 25.28 -36.17
C LEU A 331 -36.19 26.82 -36.21
N ALA A 332 -36.93 27.45 -35.29
CA ALA A 332 -37.16 28.89 -35.27
C ALA A 332 -36.13 29.67 -34.40
N GLU A 333 -35.59 29.08 -33.33
CA GLU A 333 -34.58 29.75 -32.48
C GLU A 333 -33.44 28.82 -32.04
N LYS A 334 -32.20 29.18 -32.40
CA LYS A 334 -31.01 28.68 -31.70
C LYS A 334 -30.96 29.30 -30.29
N GLY A 335 -31.54 28.63 -29.30
CA GLY A 335 -31.18 28.84 -27.89
C GLY A 335 -32.29 29.22 -26.90
N ALA A 336 -33.56 28.88 -27.13
CA ALA A 336 -34.62 29.14 -26.14
C ALA A 336 -35.13 27.85 -25.47
N LEU A 337 -35.22 27.89 -24.13
CA LEU A 337 -36.01 26.94 -23.33
C LEU A 337 -37.49 27.08 -23.77
N SER A 338 -38.05 25.96 -24.23
CA SER A 338 -39.42 25.78 -24.75
C SER A 338 -40.47 26.74 -24.16
N ALA A 339 -40.95 27.66 -24.98
CA ALA A 339 -42.09 28.52 -24.69
C ALA A 339 -43.38 27.90 -25.23
N GLY A 340 -43.70 26.65 -24.87
CA GLY A 340 -44.89 25.94 -25.37
C GLY A 340 -46.22 26.48 -24.83
N TRP A 341 -46.21 27.22 -23.71
CA TRP A 341 -47.42 27.70 -23.04
C TRP A 341 -48.27 28.71 -23.85
N PRO A 342 -47.71 29.74 -24.53
CA PRO A 342 -48.48 30.70 -25.31
C PRO A 342 -49.15 30.14 -26.57
N PHE A 343 -48.72 28.97 -27.06
CA PHE A 343 -49.39 28.29 -28.17
C PHE A 343 -50.48 27.33 -27.68
N VAL A 344 -50.23 26.55 -26.62
CA VAL A 344 -51.26 25.72 -25.97
C VAL A 344 -52.48 26.57 -25.57
N VAL A 345 -52.24 27.78 -25.07
CA VAL A 345 -53.31 28.76 -24.77
C VAL A 345 -54.05 29.23 -26.03
N ARG A 346 -53.35 29.41 -27.15
CA ARG A 346 -53.96 29.82 -28.44
C ARG A 346 -54.79 28.71 -29.08
N GLU A 347 -54.28 27.48 -29.05
CA GLU A 347 -54.96 26.33 -29.63
C GLU A 347 -56.15 25.91 -28.74
N ALA A 348 -55.99 25.96 -27.41
CA ALA A 348 -57.10 25.78 -26.47
C ALA A 348 -58.17 26.87 -26.65
N ALA A 349 -57.78 28.14 -26.90
CA ALA A 349 -58.72 29.20 -27.23
C ALA A 349 -59.43 28.99 -28.58
N SER A 350 -58.72 28.48 -29.59
CA SER A 350 -59.30 28.15 -30.91
C SER A 350 -60.27 26.96 -30.84
N ILE A 351 -59.93 25.93 -30.06
CA ILE A 351 -60.82 24.79 -29.79
C ILE A 351 -62.02 25.24 -28.97
N ALA A 352 -61.82 26.09 -27.95
CA ALA A 352 -62.90 26.70 -27.20
C ALA A 352 -63.82 27.52 -28.13
N GLU A 353 -63.28 28.31 -29.07
CA GLU A 353 -64.08 29.02 -30.09
C GLU A 353 -64.86 28.09 -31.02
N LYS A 354 -64.24 26.98 -31.46
CA LYS A 354 -64.90 25.99 -32.35
C LYS A 354 -65.96 25.16 -31.63
N VAL A 355 -65.78 24.87 -30.35
CA VAL A 355 -66.71 24.07 -29.52
C VAL A 355 -67.82 24.96 -28.93
N LEU A 356 -67.53 26.20 -28.53
CA LEU A 356 -68.49 27.17 -27.96
C LEU A 356 -69.18 28.06 -29.01
N GLY A 357 -69.17 27.65 -30.28
CA GLY A 357 -69.98 28.25 -31.35
C GLY A 357 -71.50 28.22 -31.10
N ARG A 358 -71.97 27.70 -29.96
CA ARG A 358 -73.33 27.90 -29.46
C ARG A 358 -73.34 28.17 -27.95
N LYS A 359 -73.66 29.43 -27.63
CA LYS A 359 -74.01 30.03 -26.33
C LYS A 359 -72.87 30.37 -25.37
N LYS A 360 -72.87 31.65 -25.01
CA LYS A 360 -71.93 32.41 -24.19
C LYS A 360 -72.26 32.30 -22.69
N GLU A 361 -72.59 31.10 -22.21
CA GLU A 361 -73.09 30.88 -20.85
C GLU A 361 -72.45 29.64 -20.21
N GLU A 362 -71.13 29.63 -20.00
CA GLU A 362 -70.48 28.65 -19.10
C GLU A 362 -69.23 29.25 -18.40
N PRO A 363 -68.92 28.79 -17.15
CA PRO A 363 -67.87 29.32 -16.27
C PRO A 363 -66.43 29.17 -16.77
N ILE A 364 -66.23 28.48 -17.90
CA ILE A 364 -64.93 28.25 -18.51
C ILE A 364 -64.33 29.55 -19.08
N PHE A 365 -65.16 30.48 -19.56
CA PHE A 365 -64.69 31.76 -20.09
C PHE A 365 -64.11 32.68 -18.99
N GLU A 366 -64.68 32.67 -17.78
CA GLU A 366 -64.16 33.42 -16.64
C GLU A 366 -62.83 32.84 -16.12
N ILE A 367 -62.66 31.53 -16.19
CA ILE A 367 -61.40 30.85 -15.84
C ILE A 367 -60.31 31.20 -16.86
N ILE A 368 -60.64 31.22 -18.16
CA ILE A 368 -59.70 31.60 -19.24
C ILE A 368 -59.33 33.09 -19.16
N GLU A 369 -60.29 34.00 -18.90
CA GLU A 369 -59.98 35.42 -18.65
C GLU A 369 -59.16 35.63 -17.37
N GLY A 370 -59.43 34.87 -16.32
CA GLY A 370 -58.66 34.88 -15.07
C GLY A 370 -57.20 34.50 -15.30
N ILE A 371 -56.94 33.44 -16.08
CA ILE A 371 -55.59 32.98 -16.41
C ILE A 371 -54.86 33.96 -17.35
N LEU A 372 -55.56 34.54 -18.33
CA LEU A 372 -54.99 35.57 -19.23
C LEU A 372 -54.59 36.85 -18.49
N ASN A 373 -55.32 37.23 -17.43
CA ASN A 373 -54.98 38.37 -16.58
C ASN A 373 -53.78 38.09 -15.65
N VAL A 374 -53.59 36.85 -15.19
CA VAL A 374 -52.41 36.45 -14.42
C VAL A 374 -51.15 36.47 -15.29
N LEU A 375 -51.22 35.98 -16.52
CA LEU A 375 -50.10 35.97 -17.48
C LEU A 375 -49.68 37.38 -17.95
N LYS A 376 -50.63 38.33 -18.05
CA LYS A 376 -50.30 39.75 -18.30
C LYS A 376 -49.58 40.41 -17.12
N LYS A 377 -49.82 39.93 -15.90
CA LYS A 377 -49.15 40.42 -14.68
C LYS A 377 -47.72 39.91 -14.56
N GLU A 378 -47.46 38.66 -14.92
CA GLU A 378 -46.10 38.08 -14.89
C GLU A 378 -45.18 38.68 -15.95
N LYS A 379 -45.68 38.97 -17.18
CA LYS A 379 -44.89 39.67 -18.22
C LYS A 379 -44.61 41.15 -17.92
N GLY A 380 -45.33 41.76 -16.99
CA GLY A 380 -45.09 43.13 -16.54
C GLY A 380 -44.02 43.26 -15.43
N GLY A 381 -43.56 42.14 -14.86
CA GLY A 381 -42.61 42.09 -13.75
C GLY A 381 -41.13 42.05 -14.14
N GLU A 382 -40.78 42.04 -15.43
CA GLU A 382 -39.40 42.00 -15.94
C GLU A 382 -38.84 43.39 -16.34
N LYS A 383 -39.24 44.44 -15.61
CA LYS A 383 -38.51 45.72 -15.61
C LYS A 383 -38.39 46.27 -14.19
N GLU A 384 -37.54 45.62 -13.40
CA GLU A 384 -36.63 46.27 -12.44
C GLU A 384 -35.38 45.42 -12.26
#